data_AF-A0A923L4G3-F1
#
_entry.id   AF-A0A923L4G3-F1
#
_cell.length_a   1.000
_cell.length_b   1.000
_cell.length_c   1.000
_cell.angle_alpha   90.00
_cell.angle_beta   90.00
_cell.angle_gamma   90.00
#
_symmetry.space_group_name_H-M   'P 1'
#
loop_
_entity.id
_entity.type
_entity.pdbx_description
1 polymer ?
#
loop_
_entity_poly.entity_id
_entity_poly.type
_entity_poly.pdbx_seq_one_letter_code
_entity_poly.pdbx_strand_id
1 'polypeptide(L)'
;MQKTEIKQETKTGSNTSSNSGSNNNSTKDSITTKTTTTTESIAFKTIRQNDSSLEKRKEVVAQNGQDGVRTITYKETYTNGKLTSKEQVSSKVTKNPVDKIIKVGTKEPQPTKLSVSEAHSILGGSGMTKSGDTYTLRLSDVTDVMVKVGSNGVSSITFNGASYIPWKGISKEEMIEIFGKEEGTKEYEWMKGQAAKIEKAVRAAANAVYSSGTSQANSLYNQIINSNSYSKSF
;
A
#
# COMPACT_ATOMS: atom_id res chain seq x y z
N MET A 1 4.25 0.31 -34.31
CA MET A 1 4.68 0.50 -35.70
C MET A 1 3.70 1.45 -36.37
N GLN A 2 4.16 2.56 -36.95
CA GLN A 2 3.30 3.49 -37.69
C GLN A 2 2.89 2.81 -39.00
N LYS A 3 1.59 2.73 -39.30
CA LYS A 3 1.10 2.24 -40.59
C LYS A 3 0.61 3.44 -41.39
N THR A 4 1.24 3.68 -42.53
CA THR A 4 0.87 4.72 -43.49
C THR A 4 -0.03 4.11 -44.54
N GLU A 5 -1.22 4.66 -44.72
CA GLU A 5 -2.17 4.25 -45.76
C GLU A 5 -2.39 5.44 -46.71
N ILE A 6 -2.29 5.17 -48.01
CA ILE A 6 -2.28 6.19 -49.06
C ILE A 6 -3.63 6.16 -49.78
N LYS A 7 -4.41 7.24 -49.70
CA LYS A 7 -5.63 7.41 -50.49
C LYS A 7 -5.43 8.55 -51.49
N GLN A 8 -5.31 8.23 -52.77
CA GLN A 8 -5.03 9.23 -53.82
C GLN A 8 -6.34 9.88 -54.28
N GLU A 9 -6.45 11.20 -54.10
CA GLU A 9 -7.38 12.04 -54.87
C GLU A 9 -6.57 13.13 -55.56
N THR A 10 -6.48 13.06 -56.89
CA THR A 10 -5.74 14.02 -57.71
C THR A 10 -6.67 15.17 -58.08
N LYS A 11 -6.43 16.38 -57.56
CA LYS A 11 -7.00 17.61 -58.11
C LYS A 11 -5.90 18.40 -58.80
N THR A 12 -5.99 18.47 -60.14
CA THR A 12 -5.09 19.23 -61.00
C THR A 12 -5.57 20.67 -61.08
N GLY A 13 -4.83 21.61 -60.49
CA GLY A 13 -5.09 23.04 -60.63
C GLY A 13 -4.12 23.67 -61.62
N SER A 14 -4.61 24.05 -62.80
CA SER A 14 -3.87 24.93 -63.72
C SER A 14 -4.11 26.38 -63.31
N ASN A 15 -3.13 27.05 -62.69
CA ASN A 15 -3.25 28.49 -62.47
C ASN A 15 -2.78 29.21 -63.74
N THR A 16 -3.71 29.79 -64.50
CA THR A 16 -3.40 30.63 -65.66
C THR A 16 -3.40 32.08 -65.17
N SER A 17 -2.21 32.64 -64.90
CA SER A 17 -2.05 34.09 -64.76
C SER A 17 -1.85 34.68 -66.15
N SER A 18 -2.83 35.43 -66.63
CA SER A 18 -2.74 36.21 -67.85
C SER A 18 -1.85 37.44 -67.62
N ASN A 19 -0.67 37.46 -68.23
CA ASN A 19 -0.07 38.72 -68.69
C ASN A 19 0.73 38.50 -69.98
N SER A 20 0.52 39.42 -70.92
CA SER A 20 0.94 39.34 -72.32
C SER A 20 2.40 39.75 -72.52
N GLY A 21 3.16 38.98 -73.33
CA GLY A 21 4.31 39.51 -74.11
C GLY A 21 5.68 38.83 -73.95
N SER A 22 6.01 37.96 -74.92
CA SER A 22 7.33 37.67 -75.52
C SER A 22 8.35 36.69 -74.85
N ASN A 23 8.57 35.60 -75.62
CA ASN A 23 9.71 34.70 -75.80
C ASN A 23 9.97 33.49 -74.84
N ASN A 24 10.00 32.31 -75.47
CA ASN A 24 9.90 30.94 -74.96
C ASN A 24 11.10 30.44 -74.14
N ASN A 25 10.87 30.06 -72.88
CA ASN A 25 10.68 28.65 -72.47
C ASN A 25 10.23 28.64 -70.99
N SER A 26 8.96 28.97 -70.73
CA SER A 26 8.40 28.91 -69.37
C SER A 26 7.81 27.52 -69.15
N THR A 27 8.56 26.65 -68.49
CA THR A 27 8.06 25.36 -68.02
C THR A 27 6.96 25.64 -66.98
N LYS A 28 5.70 25.46 -67.37
CA LYS A 28 4.55 25.55 -66.47
C LYS A 28 4.68 24.46 -65.41
N ASP A 29 4.95 24.85 -64.16
CA ASP A 29 5.04 23.91 -63.06
C ASP A 29 3.70 23.21 -62.80
N SER A 30 3.73 21.87 -62.74
CA SER A 30 2.57 21.05 -62.41
C SER A 30 2.46 20.89 -60.91
N ILE A 31 1.40 21.42 -60.31
CA ILE A 31 1.11 21.30 -58.88
C ILE A 31 0.00 20.26 -58.67
N THR A 32 0.28 19.26 -57.85
CA THR A 32 -0.71 18.26 -57.43
C THR A 32 -0.77 18.18 -55.91
N THR A 33 -1.94 17.84 -55.38
CA THR A 33 -2.12 17.62 -53.94
C THR A 33 -2.63 16.21 -53.69
N LYS A 34 -2.22 15.62 -52.58
CA LYS A 34 -2.54 14.25 -52.18
C LYS A 34 -2.80 14.21 -50.68
N THR A 35 -3.77 13.41 -50.27
CA THR A 35 -4.07 13.19 -48.86
C THR A 35 -3.46 11.86 -48.41
N THR A 36 -2.68 11.88 -47.34
CA THR A 36 -2.13 10.66 -46.72
C THR A 36 -2.55 10.54 -45.27
N THR A 37 -2.74 9.32 -44.80
CA THR A 37 -3.10 9.06 -43.40
C THR A 37 -2.05 8.20 -42.72
N THR A 38 -1.67 8.61 -41.52
CA THR A 38 -0.78 7.84 -40.63
C THR A 38 -1.50 7.50 -39.35
N THR A 39 -1.23 6.31 -38.82
CA THR A 39 -1.73 5.87 -37.52
C THR A 39 -0.63 5.87 -36.46
N GLU A 40 -0.98 6.36 -35.27
CA GLU A 40 -0.11 6.36 -34.09
C GLU A 40 -0.81 5.64 -32.92
N SER A 41 -0.04 4.89 -32.15
CA SER A 41 -0.54 4.22 -30.94
C SER A 41 -0.68 5.22 -29.79
N ILE A 42 -1.77 5.13 -29.04
CA ILE A 42 -1.95 5.87 -27.78
C ILE A 42 -1.84 4.85 -26.65
N ALA A 43 -0.75 4.91 -25.89
CA ALA A 43 -0.51 3.97 -24.79
C ALA A 43 -1.64 4.02 -23.75
N PHE A 44 -2.08 2.86 -23.27
CA PHE A 44 -2.97 2.78 -22.12
C PHE A 44 -2.23 3.08 -20.81
N LYS A 45 -2.98 3.48 -19.77
CA LYS A 45 -2.44 3.63 -18.41
C LYS A 45 -2.72 2.38 -17.58
N THR A 46 -1.87 2.14 -16.58
CA THR A 46 -2.15 1.13 -15.55
C THR A 46 -2.69 1.84 -14.31
N ILE A 47 -3.90 1.49 -13.90
CA ILE A 47 -4.58 2.01 -12.71
C ILE A 47 -4.61 0.92 -11.64
N ARG A 48 -4.07 1.22 -10.45
CA ARG A 48 -4.14 0.33 -9.28
C ARG A 48 -5.29 0.78 -8.38
N GLN A 49 -6.19 -0.14 -8.06
CA GLN A 49 -7.38 0.12 -7.23
C GLN A 49 -7.39 -0.84 -6.04
N ASN A 50 -7.62 -0.33 -4.84
CA ASN A 50 -7.72 -1.16 -3.64
C ASN A 50 -8.98 -2.04 -3.68
N ASP A 51 -8.86 -3.26 -3.17
CA ASP A 51 -9.95 -4.24 -3.08
C ASP A 51 -9.93 -4.94 -1.72
N SER A 52 -10.94 -4.69 -0.90
CA SER A 52 -11.07 -5.25 0.45
C SER A 52 -11.56 -6.70 0.47
N SER A 53 -11.94 -7.26 -0.68
CA SER A 53 -12.29 -8.68 -0.81
C SER A 53 -11.05 -9.57 -1.06
N LEU A 54 -10.00 -9.00 -1.67
CA LEU A 54 -8.73 -9.67 -1.94
C LEU A 54 -7.79 -9.59 -0.74
N GLU A 55 -7.14 -10.70 -0.41
CA GLU A 55 -6.11 -10.76 0.63
C GLU A 55 -5.00 -9.73 0.40
N LYS A 56 -4.52 -9.13 1.50
CA LYS A 56 -3.44 -8.15 1.46
C LYS A 56 -2.27 -8.63 0.62
N ARG A 57 -1.76 -7.75 -0.26
CA ARG A 57 -0.65 -8.00 -1.23
C ARG A 57 -0.98 -8.94 -2.39
N LYS A 58 -2.17 -9.53 -2.47
CA LYS A 58 -2.60 -10.20 -3.71
C LYS A 58 -2.97 -9.16 -4.76
N GLU A 59 -2.61 -9.41 -6.01
CA GLU A 59 -2.98 -8.57 -7.14
C GLU A 59 -3.73 -9.39 -8.19
N VAL A 60 -4.79 -8.82 -8.75
CA VAL A 60 -5.56 -9.43 -9.83
C VAL A 60 -5.77 -8.39 -10.92
N VAL A 61 -5.54 -8.78 -12.18
CA VAL A 61 -5.88 -7.93 -13.33
C VAL A 61 -7.39 -8.04 -13.55
N ALA A 62 -8.11 -6.97 -13.22
CA ALA A 62 -9.56 -6.89 -13.43
C ALA A 62 -9.92 -6.47 -14.86
N GLN A 63 -9.02 -5.72 -15.52
CA GLN A 63 -9.19 -5.30 -16.90
C GLN A 63 -7.83 -5.24 -17.59
N ASN A 64 -7.71 -5.88 -18.75
CA ASN A 64 -6.51 -5.77 -19.57
C ASN A 64 -6.48 -4.41 -20.30
N GLY A 65 -5.30 -3.81 -20.36
CA GLY A 65 -5.09 -2.58 -21.10
C GLY A 65 -5.05 -2.82 -22.61
N GLN A 66 -5.54 -1.87 -23.38
CA GLN A 66 -5.41 -1.85 -24.83
C GLN A 66 -5.05 -0.45 -25.30
N ASP A 67 -4.02 -0.38 -26.16
CA ASP A 67 -3.67 0.89 -26.79
C ASP A 67 -4.82 1.41 -27.66
N GLY A 68 -4.95 2.73 -27.62
CA GLY A 68 -5.78 3.49 -28.54
C GLY A 68 -5.07 3.75 -29.87
N VAL A 69 -5.78 4.39 -30.79
CA VAL A 69 -5.26 4.77 -32.09
C VAL A 69 -5.62 6.22 -32.38
N ARG A 70 -4.62 6.98 -32.81
CA ARG A 70 -4.76 8.31 -33.39
C ARG A 70 -4.52 8.21 -34.89
N THR A 71 -5.42 8.78 -35.68
CA THR A 71 -5.26 8.93 -37.12
C THR A 71 -4.95 10.38 -37.43
N ILE A 72 -3.83 10.59 -38.11
CA ILE A 72 -3.36 11.91 -38.54
C ILE A 72 -3.47 11.96 -40.06
N THR A 73 -4.11 13.01 -40.56
CA THR A 73 -4.24 13.24 -42.01
C THR A 73 -3.32 14.36 -42.42
N TYR A 74 -2.53 14.11 -43.46
CA TYR A 74 -1.65 15.09 -44.07
C TYR A 74 -2.11 15.44 -45.48
N LYS A 75 -2.01 16.70 -45.83
CA LYS A 75 -2.05 17.18 -47.22
C LYS A 75 -0.61 17.34 -47.69
N GLU A 76 -0.26 16.56 -48.70
CA GLU A 76 1.04 16.57 -49.37
C GLU A 76 0.90 17.32 -50.70
N THR A 77 1.71 18.34 -50.91
CA THR A 77 1.76 19.11 -52.16
C THR A 77 3.02 18.72 -52.92
N TYR A 78 2.86 18.46 -54.21
CA TYR A 78 3.95 18.08 -55.10
C TYR A 78 4.04 19.08 -56.25
N THR A 79 5.25 19.57 -56.50
CA THR A 79 5.57 20.40 -57.67
C THR A 79 6.45 19.57 -58.60
N ASN A 80 6.01 19.39 -59.85
CA ASN A 80 6.70 18.57 -60.86
C ASN A 80 7.00 17.15 -60.35
N GLY A 81 6.05 16.55 -59.62
CA GLY A 81 6.15 15.20 -59.06
C GLY A 81 7.03 15.06 -57.81
N LYS A 82 7.69 16.13 -57.35
CA LYS A 82 8.50 16.12 -56.11
C LYS A 82 7.71 16.72 -54.94
N LEU A 83 7.76 16.07 -53.77
CA LEU A 83 7.12 16.59 -52.56
C LEU A 83 7.74 17.93 -52.18
N THR A 84 6.92 18.98 -52.11
CA THR A 84 7.34 20.34 -51.76
C THR A 84 6.73 20.84 -50.46
N SER A 85 5.59 20.29 -50.01
CA SER A 85 5.01 20.60 -48.69
C SER A 85 4.26 19.40 -48.12
N LYS A 86 4.28 19.26 -46.79
CA LYS A 86 3.48 18.30 -46.04
C LYS A 86 2.88 19.00 -44.82
N GLU A 87 1.57 19.15 -44.82
CA GLU A 87 0.83 19.87 -43.79
C GLU A 87 -0.10 18.90 -43.06
N GLN A 88 -0.09 18.89 -41.73
CA GLN A 88 -1.08 18.17 -40.95
C GLN A 88 -2.41 18.93 -40.99
N VAL A 89 -3.44 18.31 -41.57
CA VAL A 89 -4.77 18.93 -41.70
C VAL A 89 -5.78 18.40 -40.69
N SER A 90 -5.55 17.22 -40.10
CA SER A 90 -6.35 16.73 -38.97
C SER A 90 -5.60 15.74 -38.10
N SER A 91 -5.99 15.67 -36.83
CA SER A 91 -5.53 14.67 -35.87
C SER A 91 -6.71 14.26 -35.00
N LYS A 92 -7.12 13.00 -35.10
CA LYS A 92 -8.30 12.47 -34.42
C LYS A 92 -7.99 11.16 -33.73
N VAL A 93 -8.44 11.01 -32.49
CA VAL A 93 -8.46 9.71 -31.82
C VAL A 93 -9.57 8.87 -32.45
N THR A 94 -9.20 7.77 -33.10
CA THR A 94 -10.11 6.86 -33.79
C THR A 94 -10.43 5.62 -32.95
N LYS A 95 -9.56 5.26 -32.00
CA LYS A 95 -9.83 4.30 -30.93
C LYS A 95 -9.32 4.87 -29.61
N ASN A 96 -10.17 4.98 -28.61
CA ASN A 96 -9.72 5.39 -27.28
C ASN A 96 -8.90 4.27 -26.63
N PRO A 97 -7.81 4.58 -25.91
CA PRO A 97 -7.12 3.59 -25.09
C PRO A 97 -8.04 3.06 -24.00
N VAL A 98 -7.87 1.80 -23.65
CA VAL A 98 -8.54 1.14 -22.52
C VAL A 98 -7.50 0.90 -21.45
N ASP A 99 -7.67 1.49 -20.28
CA ASP A 99 -6.70 1.36 -19.19
C ASP A 99 -6.67 -0.07 -18.62
N LYS A 100 -5.48 -0.50 -18.19
CA LYS A 100 -5.30 -1.73 -17.44
C LYS A 100 -5.66 -1.46 -15.98
N ILE A 101 -6.59 -2.25 -15.43
CA ILE A 101 -6.99 -2.12 -14.02
C ILE A 101 -6.43 -3.31 -13.24
N ILE A 102 -5.62 -3.00 -12.23
CA ILE A 102 -5.09 -3.98 -11.27
C ILE A 102 -5.76 -3.74 -9.93
N LYS A 103 -6.47 -4.75 -9.43
CA LYS A 103 -7.04 -4.78 -8.07
C LYS A 103 -5.96 -5.22 -7.10
N VAL A 104 -5.71 -4.43 -6.07
CA VAL A 104 -4.70 -4.67 -5.04
C VAL A 104 -5.42 -4.99 -3.74
N GLY A 105 -5.17 -6.19 -3.21
CA GLY A 105 -5.82 -6.64 -2.01
C GLY A 105 -5.43 -5.85 -0.77
N THR A 106 -6.44 -5.47 0.00
CA THR A 106 -6.32 -4.76 1.28
C THR A 106 -6.98 -5.50 2.43
N LYS A 107 -7.54 -6.69 2.19
CA LYS A 107 -8.14 -7.50 3.25
C LYS A 107 -7.06 -7.95 4.22
N GLU A 108 -7.10 -7.41 5.43
CA GLU A 108 -6.28 -7.90 6.53
C GLU A 108 -6.70 -9.34 6.86
N PRO A 109 -5.74 -10.23 7.17
CA PRO A 109 -6.08 -11.55 7.68
C PRO A 109 -6.92 -11.39 8.94
N GLN A 110 -8.04 -12.11 9.00
CA GLN A 110 -8.82 -12.19 10.23
C GLN A 110 -7.91 -12.76 11.32
N PRO A 111 -7.94 -12.19 12.54
CA PRO A 111 -7.15 -12.75 13.62
C PRO A 111 -7.60 -14.19 13.86
N THR A 112 -6.73 -15.17 13.59
CA THR A 112 -6.90 -16.53 14.09
C THR A 112 -6.72 -16.46 15.59
N LYS A 113 -7.85 -16.37 16.31
CA LYS A 113 -7.88 -16.56 17.76
C LYS A 113 -7.27 -17.93 18.04
N LEU A 114 -6.31 -17.98 18.96
CA LEU A 114 -5.66 -19.24 19.31
C LEU A 114 -6.68 -20.25 19.85
N SER A 115 -6.37 -21.54 19.69
CA SER A 115 -7.14 -22.57 20.38
C SER A 115 -7.00 -22.43 21.90
N VAL A 116 -8.01 -22.91 22.62
CA VAL A 116 -8.01 -22.95 24.10
C VAL A 116 -6.79 -23.69 24.63
N SER A 117 -6.42 -24.82 24.01
CA SER A 117 -5.24 -25.61 24.38
C SER A 117 -3.93 -24.84 24.21
N GLU A 118 -3.78 -24.10 23.12
CA GLU A 118 -2.58 -23.30 22.88
C GLU A 118 -2.50 -22.12 23.86
N ALA A 119 -3.62 -21.46 24.14
CA ALA A 119 -3.67 -20.41 25.15
C ALA A 119 -3.24 -20.94 26.52
N HIS A 120 -3.75 -22.11 26.94
CA HIS A 120 -3.31 -22.75 28.19
C HIS A 120 -1.83 -23.10 28.21
N SER A 121 -1.29 -23.60 27.09
CA SER A 121 0.13 -23.94 26.98
C SER A 121 1.03 -22.70 27.11
N ILE A 122 0.70 -21.61 26.41
CA ILE A 122 1.46 -20.35 26.45
C ILE A 122 1.44 -19.75 27.86
N LEU A 123 0.25 -19.69 28.47
CA LEU A 123 0.08 -19.11 29.80
C LEU A 123 0.68 -19.99 30.91
N GLY A 124 0.70 -21.32 30.74
CA GLY A 124 1.38 -22.23 31.68
C GLY A 124 2.90 -22.07 31.70
N GLY A 125 3.50 -21.75 30.55
CA GLY A 125 4.95 -21.52 30.43
C GLY A 125 5.41 -20.10 30.82
N SER A 126 4.48 -19.20 31.15
CA SER A 126 4.82 -17.78 31.37
C SER A 126 5.28 -17.46 32.79
N GLY A 127 5.14 -18.39 33.74
CA GLY A 127 5.38 -18.16 35.17
C GLY A 127 4.16 -17.58 35.91
N MET A 128 3.00 -17.52 35.25
CA MET A 128 1.72 -17.21 35.88
C MET A 128 1.19 -18.42 36.65
N THR A 129 0.54 -18.17 37.78
CA THR A 129 -0.11 -19.22 38.56
C THR A 129 -1.53 -19.43 38.03
N LYS A 130 -1.92 -20.69 37.81
CA LYS A 130 -3.26 -21.06 37.34
C LYS A 130 -4.19 -21.38 38.52
N SER A 131 -5.40 -20.82 38.50
CA SER A 131 -6.53 -21.20 39.36
C SER A 131 -7.80 -21.26 38.52
N GLY A 132 -8.35 -22.47 38.33
CA GLY A 132 -9.40 -22.71 37.33
C GLY A 132 -8.93 -22.27 35.95
N ASP A 133 -9.73 -21.46 35.26
CA ASP A 133 -9.37 -20.89 33.95
C ASP A 133 -8.67 -19.52 34.03
N THR A 134 -8.27 -19.11 35.23
CA THR A 134 -7.60 -17.82 35.47
C THR A 134 -6.11 -18.04 35.69
N TYR A 135 -5.30 -17.30 34.94
CA TYR A 135 -3.86 -17.19 35.13
C TYR A 135 -3.56 -15.86 35.76
N THR A 136 -2.83 -15.86 36.88
CA THR A 136 -2.47 -14.66 37.61
C THR A 136 -0.96 -14.58 37.80
N LEU A 137 -0.36 -13.45 37.44
CA LEU A 137 0.94 -13.04 37.94
C LEU A 137 0.71 -12.00 39.04
N ARG A 138 1.02 -12.36 40.29
CA ARG A 138 0.98 -11.42 41.41
C ARG A 138 2.29 -10.66 41.54
N LEU A 139 2.22 -9.33 41.55
CA LEU A 139 3.37 -8.46 41.71
C LEU A 139 3.05 -7.44 42.80
N SER A 140 3.57 -7.71 44.00
CA SER A 140 3.26 -6.94 45.21
C SER A 140 1.75 -6.82 45.48
N ASP A 141 1.33 -5.93 46.38
CA ASP A 141 -0.07 -5.77 46.78
C ASP A 141 -0.89 -4.90 45.81
N VAL A 142 -0.28 -4.41 44.73
CA VAL A 142 -0.90 -3.38 43.86
C VAL A 142 -1.02 -3.74 42.39
N THR A 143 -0.33 -4.76 41.86
CA THR A 143 -0.37 -5.07 40.41
C THR A 143 -0.53 -6.55 40.12
N ASP A 144 -1.70 -6.94 39.66
CA ASP A 144 -1.96 -8.30 39.16
C ASP A 144 -2.19 -8.27 37.65
N VAL A 145 -1.48 -9.14 36.92
CA VAL A 145 -1.84 -9.49 35.53
C VAL A 145 -2.74 -10.72 35.60
N MET A 146 -4.00 -10.57 35.22
CA MET A 146 -4.97 -11.65 35.20
C MET A 146 -5.42 -11.94 33.77
N VAL A 147 -5.38 -13.22 33.39
CA VAL A 147 -5.85 -13.69 32.08
C VAL A 147 -6.85 -14.80 32.31
N LYS A 148 -8.09 -14.62 31.83
CA LYS A 148 -9.13 -15.65 31.88
C LYS A 148 -9.27 -16.31 30.51
N VAL A 149 -9.26 -17.63 30.50
CA VAL A 149 -9.54 -18.45 29.31
C VAL A 149 -10.99 -18.93 29.38
N GLY A 150 -11.73 -18.82 28.28
CA GLY A 150 -13.08 -19.34 28.13
C GLY A 150 -13.14 -20.43 27.05
N SER A 151 -14.36 -20.84 26.68
CA SER A 151 -14.60 -21.91 25.68
C SER A 151 -14.04 -21.59 24.28
N ASN A 152 -13.85 -20.30 23.97
CA ASN A 152 -13.39 -19.82 22.66
C ASN A 152 -12.01 -19.12 22.75
N GLY A 153 -11.13 -19.56 23.64
CA GLY A 153 -9.80 -18.97 23.88
C GLY A 153 -9.82 -17.93 24.99
N VAL A 154 -8.88 -16.98 24.99
CA VAL A 154 -8.85 -15.92 26.01
C VAL A 154 -10.15 -15.11 25.97
N SER A 155 -10.79 -14.97 27.14
CA SER A 155 -12.04 -14.24 27.31
C SER A 155 -11.84 -12.87 27.96
N SER A 156 -10.81 -12.71 28.80
CA SER A 156 -10.47 -11.40 29.37
C SER A 156 -9.01 -11.30 29.78
N ILE A 157 -8.47 -10.09 29.68
CA ILE A 157 -7.18 -9.69 30.26
C ILE A 157 -7.43 -8.47 31.14
N THR A 158 -6.96 -8.52 32.38
CA THR A 158 -7.10 -7.46 33.37
C THR A 158 -5.75 -7.13 33.98
N PHE A 159 -5.47 -5.84 34.10
CA PHE A 159 -4.31 -5.28 34.80
C PHE A 159 -4.83 -4.37 35.91
N ASN A 160 -4.74 -4.82 37.16
CA ASN A 160 -5.48 -4.18 38.25
C ASN A 160 -4.78 -2.88 38.71
N GLY A 161 -5.33 -1.72 38.33
CA GLY A 161 -5.26 -0.44 39.07
C GLY A 161 -3.93 0.29 39.25
N ALA A 162 -2.77 -0.36 39.08
CA ALA A 162 -1.50 0.32 39.09
C ALA A 162 -1.18 0.86 37.70
N SER A 163 -0.85 2.14 37.60
CA SER A 163 -0.17 2.66 36.41
C SER A 163 1.16 1.93 36.29
N TYR A 164 1.29 1.05 35.29
CA TYR A 164 2.61 0.58 34.90
C TYR A 164 3.34 1.76 34.29
N ILE A 165 4.15 2.43 35.11
CA ILE A 165 5.15 3.36 34.60
C ILE A 165 6.28 2.46 34.10
N PRO A 166 6.55 2.42 32.79
CA PRO A 166 7.74 1.73 32.32
C PRO A 166 8.91 2.33 33.10
N TRP A 167 9.71 1.50 33.74
CA TRP A 167 11.04 1.79 34.32
C TRP A 167 11.98 2.67 33.46
N LYS A 168 11.59 2.96 32.22
CA LYS A 168 12.24 3.90 31.31
C LYS A 168 12.16 5.35 31.81
N GLY A 169 11.37 5.63 32.85
CA GLY A 169 11.20 6.97 33.41
C GLY A 169 12.13 7.36 34.56
N ILE A 170 12.83 6.41 35.20
CA ILE A 170 13.74 6.69 36.32
C ILE A 170 15.07 5.95 36.09
N SER A 171 16.14 6.72 35.99
CA SER A 171 17.52 6.24 35.85
C SER A 171 18.06 5.67 37.16
N LYS A 172 19.12 4.86 37.06
CA LYS A 172 19.81 4.33 38.25
C LYS A 172 20.39 5.46 39.09
N GLU A 173 20.85 6.52 38.42
CA GLU A 173 21.42 7.72 39.01
C GLU A 173 20.39 8.48 39.83
N GLU A 174 19.17 8.67 39.31
CA GLU A 174 18.06 9.29 40.07
C GLU A 174 17.69 8.47 41.31
N MET A 175 17.68 7.14 41.22
CA MET A 175 17.43 6.29 42.40
C MET A 175 18.54 6.40 43.45
N ILE A 176 19.80 6.49 43.02
CA ILE A 176 20.95 6.71 43.90
C ILE A 176 20.89 8.08 44.56
N GLU A 177 20.41 9.10 43.86
CA GLU A 177 20.23 10.45 44.41
C GLU A 177 19.14 10.47 45.49
N ILE A 178 18.03 9.78 45.27
CA ILE A 178 16.89 9.74 46.21
C ILE A 178 17.19 8.90 47.46
N PHE A 179 17.76 7.71 47.27
CA PHE A 179 17.87 6.69 48.34
C PHE A 179 19.31 6.46 48.81
N GLY A 180 20.31 7.11 48.20
CA GLY A 180 21.72 6.86 48.43
C GLY A 180 22.27 5.68 47.61
N LYS A 181 23.59 5.60 47.49
CA LYS A 181 24.29 4.70 46.55
C LYS A 181 23.93 3.22 46.72
N GLU A 182 23.94 2.72 47.95
CA GLU A 182 23.71 1.30 48.22
C GLU A 182 22.22 0.93 48.05
N GLU A 183 21.32 1.67 48.70
CA GLU A 183 19.88 1.39 48.68
C GLU A 183 19.26 1.70 47.31
N GLY A 184 19.62 2.83 46.69
CA GLY A 184 19.15 3.18 45.35
C GLY A 184 19.58 2.18 44.29
N THR A 185 20.76 1.57 44.42
CA THR A 185 21.19 0.48 43.52
C THR A 185 20.35 -0.79 43.72
N LYS A 186 20.09 -1.19 44.98
CA LYS A 186 19.28 -2.37 45.29
C LYS A 186 17.85 -2.20 44.78
N GLU A 187 17.24 -1.05 45.04
CA GLU A 187 15.87 -0.76 44.63
C GLU A 187 15.74 -0.71 43.11
N TYR A 188 16.69 -0.09 42.41
CA TYR A 188 16.72 -0.07 40.94
C TYR A 188 16.75 -1.48 40.34
N GLU A 189 17.65 -2.35 40.81
CA GLU A 189 17.73 -3.73 40.30
C GLU A 189 16.50 -4.56 40.65
N TRP A 190 15.91 -4.34 41.84
CA TRP A 190 14.66 -5.00 42.23
C TRP A 190 13.50 -4.61 41.32
N MET A 191 13.31 -3.31 41.06
CA MET A 191 12.28 -2.79 40.15
C MET A 191 12.48 -3.34 38.73
N LYS A 192 13.73 -3.41 38.27
CA LYS A 192 14.13 -4.03 36.99
C LYS A 192 13.85 -5.54 36.93
N GLY A 193 13.85 -6.22 38.06
CA GLY A 193 13.38 -7.61 38.14
C GLY A 193 11.86 -7.71 37.99
N GLN A 194 11.10 -6.83 38.66
CA GLN A 194 9.64 -6.91 38.68
C GLN A 194 9.02 -6.60 37.32
N ALA A 195 9.44 -5.52 36.69
CA ALA A 195 8.83 -5.13 35.43
C ALA A 195 9.21 -6.08 34.27
N ALA A 196 10.27 -6.89 34.41
CA ALA A 196 10.61 -7.93 33.43
C ALA A 196 9.59 -9.07 33.46
N LYS A 197 9.10 -9.38 34.67
CA LYS A 197 8.01 -10.33 34.87
C LYS A 197 6.69 -9.79 34.32
N ILE A 198 6.41 -8.48 34.50
CA ILE A 198 5.24 -7.81 33.91
C ILE A 198 5.27 -7.93 32.39
N GLU A 199 6.34 -7.47 31.74
CA GLU A 199 6.45 -7.48 30.29
C GLU A 199 6.34 -8.90 29.72
N LYS A 200 6.94 -9.90 30.40
CA LYS A 200 6.81 -11.31 30.04
C LYS A 200 5.37 -11.81 30.15
N ALA A 201 4.66 -11.49 31.23
CA ALA A 201 3.27 -11.91 31.41
C ALA A 201 2.33 -11.21 30.41
N VAL A 202 2.50 -9.91 30.18
CA VAL A 202 1.72 -9.16 29.17
C VAL A 202 1.99 -9.71 27.77
N ARG A 203 3.24 -10.09 27.46
CA ARG A 203 3.59 -10.75 26.19
C ARG A 203 2.91 -12.10 26.07
N ALA A 204 2.93 -12.92 27.12
CA ALA A 204 2.27 -14.22 27.13
C ALA A 204 0.75 -14.07 26.95
N ALA A 205 0.13 -13.09 27.63
CA ALA A 205 -1.29 -12.78 27.50
C ALA A 205 -1.65 -12.37 26.06
N ALA A 206 -0.88 -11.46 25.46
CA ALA A 206 -1.11 -11.02 24.08
C ALA A 206 -0.93 -12.15 23.06
N ASN A 207 0.11 -12.97 23.25
CA ASN A 207 0.34 -14.16 22.45
C ASN A 207 -0.79 -15.17 22.60
N ALA A 208 -1.36 -15.35 23.80
CA ALA A 208 -2.48 -16.25 24.06
C ALA A 208 -3.79 -15.82 23.38
N VAL A 209 -3.92 -14.56 22.97
CA VAL A 209 -5.07 -14.08 22.18
C VAL A 209 -4.86 -14.32 20.68
N TYR A 210 -3.68 -13.94 20.15
CA TYR A 210 -3.47 -13.79 18.70
C TYR A 210 -2.32 -14.61 18.10
N SER A 211 -1.79 -15.60 18.82
CA SER A 211 -0.57 -16.35 18.46
C SER A 211 0.71 -15.54 18.56
N SER A 212 1.81 -16.22 18.87
CA SER A 212 3.13 -15.59 18.97
C SER A 212 3.58 -15.02 17.61
N GLY A 213 4.23 -13.85 17.63
CA GLY A 213 4.83 -13.24 16.45
C GLY A 213 3.87 -12.51 15.50
N THR A 214 2.56 -12.52 15.77
CA THR A 214 1.58 -11.82 14.94
C THR A 214 1.58 -10.32 15.19
N SER A 215 1.21 -9.53 14.18
CA SER A 215 1.08 -8.07 14.32
C SER A 215 0.01 -7.69 15.34
N GLN A 216 -1.06 -8.49 15.46
CA GLN A 216 -2.12 -8.31 16.43
C GLN A 216 -1.64 -8.58 17.86
N ALA A 217 -0.85 -9.64 18.10
CA ALA A 217 -0.24 -9.88 19.41
C ALA A 217 0.71 -8.74 19.80
N ASN A 218 1.51 -8.24 18.86
CA ASN A 218 2.38 -7.08 19.08
C ASN A 218 1.61 -5.79 19.39
N SER A 219 0.53 -5.53 18.65
CA SER A 219 -0.34 -4.38 18.89
C SER A 219 -1.01 -4.46 20.27
N LEU A 220 -1.53 -5.62 20.64
CA LEU A 220 -2.15 -5.86 21.94
C LEU A 220 -1.14 -5.70 23.09
N TYR A 221 0.06 -6.26 22.97
CA TYR A 221 1.15 -6.06 23.94
C TYR A 221 1.43 -4.57 24.17
N ASN A 222 1.60 -3.81 23.08
CA ASN A 222 1.90 -2.37 23.17
C ASN A 222 0.75 -1.57 23.77
N GLN A 223 -0.50 -1.98 23.54
CA GLN A 223 -1.66 -1.34 24.17
C GLN A 223 -1.68 -1.58 25.68
N ILE A 224 -1.44 -2.82 26.12
CA ILE A 224 -1.44 -3.17 27.54
C ILE A 224 -0.30 -2.46 28.28
N ILE A 225 0.92 -2.49 27.72
CA ILE A 225 2.12 -1.99 28.41
C ILE A 225 2.19 -0.45 28.48
N ASN A 226 1.44 0.26 27.64
CA ASN A 226 1.39 1.73 27.64
C ASN A 226 0.06 2.29 28.16
N SER A 227 -0.83 1.44 28.67
CA SER A 227 -2.14 1.86 29.18
C SER A 227 -2.11 1.98 30.71
N ASN A 228 -2.73 3.04 31.24
CA ASN A 228 -2.80 3.31 32.67
C ASN A 228 -3.84 2.44 33.43
N SER A 229 -4.67 1.67 32.73
CA SER A 229 -5.68 0.77 33.32
C SER A 229 -6.31 -0.08 32.22
N TYR A 230 -5.73 -1.24 31.92
CA TYR A 230 -6.23 -2.09 30.84
C TYR A 230 -7.12 -3.21 31.38
N SER A 231 -8.39 -3.21 30.96
CA SER A 231 -9.30 -4.35 31.06
C SER A 231 -9.99 -4.53 29.71
N LYS A 232 -9.81 -5.71 29.08
CA LYS A 232 -10.48 -6.03 27.81
C LYS A 232 -11.03 -7.44 27.83
N SER A 233 -12.28 -7.56 27.40
CA SER A 233 -12.95 -8.83 27.13
C SER A 233 -12.94 -9.12 25.62
N PHE A 234 -12.80 -10.39 25.24
CA PHE A 234 -12.59 -10.89 23.87
C PHE A 234 -13.49 -12.06 23.50
#